data_AF-A0A7V3VY32-F1
#
_entry.id   AF-A0A7V3VY32-F1
#
_cell.length_a   1.000
_cell.length_b   1.000
_cell.length_c   1.000
_cell.angle_alpha   90.00
_cell.angle_beta   90.00
_cell.angle_gamma   90.00
#
_symmetry.space_group_name_H-M   'P 1'
#
loop_
_entity.id
_entity.type
_entity.pdbx_description
1 polymer ?
#
loop_
_entity_poly.entity_id
_entity_poly.type
_entity_poly.pdbx_seq_one_letter_code
_entity_poly.pdbx_strand_id
1 'polypeptide(L)'
;VLSQRHWWNASPNRRAVVLIHGLFVHPFSKTNVGRAQLHAWQRPDSLLVKRLAQEADVFAFAYAQTASADDIADCPQLAQAIRQLRQDGYREIVLIGHSAGGVIARQFVEDHPDCGVTKVIQVCAPNTGSSWAKWQTVRANQLDFLDSLTKPVRSRILSQRLDKEIPRHIEFACIVGTGSVVGDGVVSNRSQYPPDLQKQGIPAYPFNSTHWMVLRSHKGVELAARLVRDPQPRWDAQQVEAVRRRLVGD
;
A
#
# COMPACT_ATOMS: atom_id res chain seq x y z
N VAL A 1 -4.42 26.57 -34.58
CA VAL A 1 -3.19 25.76 -34.42
C VAL A 1 -3.18 25.23 -33.00
N LEU A 2 -3.69 24.02 -32.78
CA LEU A 2 -3.73 23.38 -31.47
C LEU A 2 -2.30 22.99 -31.09
N SER A 3 -1.78 23.54 -30.00
CA SER A 3 -0.47 23.19 -29.48
C SER A 3 -0.46 21.69 -29.20
N GLN A 4 0.29 20.93 -30.01
CA GLN A 4 0.70 19.58 -29.66
C GLN A 4 1.48 19.70 -28.36
N ARG A 5 0.82 19.42 -27.23
CA ARG A 5 1.54 19.15 -25.99
C ARG A 5 2.40 17.94 -26.30
N HIS A 6 3.72 18.15 -26.36
CA HIS A 6 4.69 17.08 -26.33
C HIS A 6 4.39 16.25 -25.09
N TRP A 7 3.66 15.16 -25.28
CA TRP A 7 3.63 14.07 -24.34
C TRP A 7 5.08 13.65 -24.19
N TRP A 8 5.60 13.79 -22.98
CA TRP A 8 6.91 13.30 -22.55
C TRP A 8 7.18 11.98 -23.25
N ASN A 9 8.32 11.89 -23.95
CA ASN A 9 8.77 10.65 -24.59
C ASN A 9 8.44 9.49 -23.64
N ALA A 10 7.46 8.66 -24.02
CA ALA A 10 7.03 7.54 -23.20
C ALA A 10 8.31 6.80 -22.80
N SER A 11 8.51 6.65 -21.49
CA SER A 11 9.72 5.98 -21.02
C SER A 11 9.80 4.63 -21.74
N PRO A 12 10.97 4.23 -22.29
CA PRO A 12 11.12 2.88 -22.82
C PRO A 12 10.78 1.81 -21.75
N ASN A 13 10.71 2.19 -20.47
CA ASN A 13 10.24 1.35 -19.39
C ASN A 13 8.74 1.10 -19.48
N ARG A 14 8.38 -0.15 -19.80
CA ARG A 14 7.02 -0.69 -19.78
C ARG A 14 6.47 -0.90 -18.35
N ARG A 15 6.88 -0.08 -17.38
CA ARG A 15 6.53 -0.20 -15.96
C ARG A 15 5.69 0.97 -15.50
N ALA A 16 4.54 0.67 -14.90
CA ALA A 16 3.71 1.62 -14.17
C ALA A 16 3.78 1.36 -12.67
N VAL A 17 3.85 2.43 -11.87
CA VAL A 17 3.71 2.37 -10.42
C VAL A 17 2.46 3.15 -10.01
N VAL A 18 1.53 2.50 -9.34
CA VAL A 18 0.30 3.12 -8.82
C VAL A 18 0.42 3.28 -7.30
N LEU A 19 0.43 4.53 -6.85
CA LEU A 19 0.50 4.89 -5.43
C LEU A 19 -0.90 4.89 -4.81
N ILE A 20 -1.11 4.11 -3.75
CA ILE A 20 -2.38 4.03 -3.01
C ILE A 20 -2.17 4.56 -1.61
N HIS A 21 -2.89 5.62 -1.26
CA HIS A 21 -2.70 6.26 0.03
C HIS A 21 -3.44 5.57 1.17
N GLY A 22 -3.08 5.94 2.40
CA GLY A 22 -3.79 5.56 3.62
C GLY A 22 -4.67 6.67 4.17
N LEU A 23 -4.98 6.57 5.47
CA LEU A 23 -5.80 7.53 6.22
C LEU A 23 -5.29 8.98 6.08
N PHE A 24 -6.21 9.91 5.80
CA PHE A 24 -6.01 11.34 5.94
C PHE A 24 -6.64 11.81 7.25
N VAL A 25 -5.81 12.34 8.14
CA VAL A 25 -6.28 12.93 9.38
C VAL A 25 -6.70 14.38 9.11
N HIS A 26 -7.99 14.69 9.29
CA HIS A 26 -8.54 16.04 9.15
C HIS A 26 -9.02 16.57 10.51
N PRO A 27 -8.12 17.06 11.38
CA PRO A 27 -8.51 17.43 12.75
C PRO A 27 -9.47 18.64 12.80
N PHE A 28 -9.41 19.55 11.81
CA PHE A 28 -10.11 20.85 11.87
C PHE A 28 -11.13 21.12 10.76
N SER A 29 -11.37 20.21 9.79
CA SER A 29 -12.32 20.46 8.70
C SER A 29 -13.40 19.38 8.60
N LYS A 30 -14.67 19.80 8.62
CA LYS A 30 -15.84 18.91 8.43
C LYS A 30 -16.18 18.69 6.96
N THR A 31 -15.80 19.61 6.07
CA THR A 31 -16.19 19.60 4.65
C THR A 31 -15.19 18.87 3.74
N ASN A 32 -13.94 18.67 4.21
CA ASN A 32 -12.87 18.15 3.36
C ASN A 32 -12.85 16.62 3.16
N VAL A 33 -13.60 15.87 3.96
CA VAL A 33 -13.59 14.39 3.93
C VAL A 33 -14.20 13.81 2.65
N GLY A 34 -15.12 14.54 2.01
CA GLY A 34 -15.86 14.04 0.85
C GLY A 34 -15.07 14.06 -0.48
N ARG A 35 -13.80 14.48 -0.50
CA ARG A 35 -13.03 14.58 -1.75
C ARG A 35 -11.83 13.65 -1.71
N ALA A 36 -11.67 12.88 -2.79
CA ALA A 36 -10.40 12.22 -3.09
C ALA A 36 -9.29 13.27 -3.20
N GLN A 37 -8.18 13.04 -2.49
CA GLN A 37 -7.03 13.96 -2.46
C GLN A 37 -5.72 13.19 -2.54
N LEU A 38 -4.72 13.80 -3.17
CA LEU A 38 -3.36 13.26 -3.19
C LEU A 38 -2.64 13.61 -1.89
N HIS A 39 -1.98 12.62 -1.28
CA HIS A 39 -1.05 12.86 -0.18
C HIS A 39 0.16 13.65 -0.67
N ALA A 40 0.81 14.38 0.24
CA ALA A 40 2.02 15.13 -0.10
C ALA A 40 3.11 14.25 -0.74
N TRP A 41 3.20 12.96 -0.36
CA TRP A 41 4.16 12.01 -0.94
C TRP A 41 3.71 11.39 -2.27
N GLN A 42 2.45 11.61 -2.70
CA GLN A 42 1.94 11.20 -4.01
C GLN A 42 2.05 12.32 -5.05
N ARG A 43 2.43 13.54 -4.66
CA ARG A 43 2.50 14.68 -5.59
C ARG A 43 3.74 14.58 -6.50
N PRO A 44 3.66 15.10 -7.74
CA PRO A 44 4.78 15.01 -8.71
C PRO A 44 6.11 15.57 -8.21
N ASP A 45 6.07 16.58 -7.35
CA ASP A 45 7.25 17.24 -6.79
C ASP A 45 7.85 16.53 -5.57
N SER A 46 7.16 15.51 -5.05
CA SER A 46 7.58 14.75 -3.88
C SER A 46 8.83 13.91 -4.14
N LEU A 47 9.55 13.60 -3.07
CA LEU A 47 10.76 12.78 -3.12
C LEU A 47 10.48 11.39 -3.71
N LEU A 48 9.38 10.75 -3.30
CA LEU A 48 8.99 9.42 -3.78
C LEU A 48 8.73 9.43 -5.29
N VAL A 49 7.89 10.34 -5.77
CA VAL A 49 7.51 10.38 -7.19
C VAL A 49 8.72 10.71 -8.06
N LYS A 50 9.53 11.70 -7.68
CA LYS A 50 10.78 12.04 -8.41
C LYS A 50 11.73 10.85 -8.52
N ARG A 51 11.87 10.05 -7.46
CA ARG A 51 12.75 8.89 -7.47
C ARG A 51 12.19 7.77 -8.35
N LEU A 52 10.91 7.44 -8.19
CA LEU A 52 10.24 6.38 -8.97
C LEU A 52 10.15 6.73 -10.46
N ALA A 53 9.96 8.01 -10.81
CA ALA A 53 9.89 8.50 -12.18
C ALA A 53 11.18 8.26 -12.99
N GLN A 54 12.29 7.94 -12.34
CA GLN A 54 13.53 7.54 -13.02
C GLN A 54 13.43 6.13 -13.63
N GLU A 55 12.48 5.30 -13.17
CA GLU A 55 12.41 3.88 -13.48
C GLU A 55 11.02 3.41 -13.96
N ALA A 56 9.98 4.22 -13.79
CA ALA A 56 8.59 3.89 -14.13
C ALA A 56 7.74 5.15 -14.35
N ASP A 57 6.62 4.99 -15.04
CA ASP A 57 5.56 6.00 -15.02
C ASP A 57 4.77 5.89 -13.72
N VAL A 58 4.56 7.03 -13.05
CA VAL A 58 3.97 7.06 -11.70
C VAL A 58 2.56 7.62 -11.75
N PHE A 59 1.62 6.82 -11.28
CA PHE A 59 0.20 7.13 -11.13
C PHE A 59 -0.17 7.16 -9.65
N ALA A 60 -1.30 7.77 -9.33
CA ALA A 60 -1.84 7.78 -7.98
C ALA A 60 -3.32 7.44 -8.01
N PHE A 61 -3.73 6.52 -7.15
CA PHE A 61 -5.13 6.24 -6.87
C PHE A 61 -5.52 7.01 -5.62
N ALA A 62 -6.44 7.97 -5.80
CA ALA A 62 -6.99 8.78 -4.73
C ALA A 62 -8.47 8.43 -4.56
N TYR A 63 -8.90 8.32 -3.31
CA TYR A 63 -10.27 7.94 -2.96
C TYR A 63 -10.77 8.75 -1.77
N ALA A 64 -12.08 8.91 -1.68
CA ALA A 64 -12.72 9.52 -0.51
C ALA A 64 -12.76 8.51 0.64
N GLN A 65 -12.55 8.96 1.87
CA GLN A 65 -12.52 8.10 3.07
C GLN A 65 -13.89 8.01 3.73
N THR A 66 -14.91 7.83 2.91
CA THR A 66 -16.33 7.78 3.26
C THR A 66 -16.94 6.38 3.17
N ALA A 67 -16.13 5.38 2.79
CA ALA A 67 -16.50 3.98 2.71
C ALA A 67 -15.43 3.15 3.43
N SER A 68 -15.71 1.86 3.70
CA SER A 68 -14.71 0.98 4.31
C SER A 68 -13.51 0.76 3.39
N ALA A 69 -12.37 0.36 3.95
CA ALA A 69 -11.21 -0.03 3.13
C ALA A 69 -11.53 -1.20 2.18
N ASP A 70 -12.44 -2.10 2.57
CA ASP A 70 -12.86 -3.24 1.76
C ASP A 70 -13.70 -2.79 0.55
N ASP A 71 -14.66 -1.88 0.76
CA ASP A 71 -15.48 -1.33 -0.33
C ASP A 71 -14.62 -0.57 -1.35
N ILE A 72 -13.57 0.10 -0.87
CA ILE A 72 -12.61 0.79 -1.73
C ILE A 72 -11.77 -0.23 -2.52
N ALA A 73 -11.42 -1.38 -1.94
CA ALA A 73 -10.70 -2.45 -2.63
C ALA A 73 -11.55 -3.15 -3.70
N ASP A 74 -12.85 -3.31 -3.45
CA ASP A 74 -13.84 -3.89 -4.38
C ASP A 74 -14.32 -2.89 -5.45
N CYS A 75 -13.89 -1.63 -5.36
CA CYS A 75 -14.30 -0.56 -6.26
C CYS A 75 -13.87 -0.85 -7.72
N PRO A 76 -14.81 -0.97 -8.68
CA PRO A 76 -14.49 -1.40 -10.05
C PRO A 76 -13.59 -0.42 -10.80
N GLN A 77 -13.54 0.85 -10.38
CA GLN A 77 -12.73 1.89 -10.97
C GLN A 77 -11.23 1.58 -10.86
N LEU A 78 -10.77 0.97 -9.75
CA LEU A 78 -9.38 0.56 -9.63
C LEU A 78 -9.07 -0.55 -10.65
N ALA A 79 -9.91 -1.58 -10.75
CA ALA A 79 -9.75 -2.65 -11.73
C ALA A 79 -9.75 -2.13 -13.18
N GLN A 80 -10.67 -1.22 -13.50
CA GLN A 80 -10.76 -0.59 -14.83
C GLN A 80 -9.49 0.19 -15.15
N ALA A 81 -8.99 1.01 -14.22
CA ALA A 81 -7.77 1.78 -14.42
C ALA A 81 -6.54 0.88 -14.62
N ILE A 82 -6.39 -0.21 -13.84
CA ILE A 82 -5.29 -1.16 -14.02
C ILE A 82 -5.37 -1.86 -15.38
N ARG A 83 -6.58 -2.27 -15.82
CA ARG A 83 -6.77 -2.85 -17.16
C ARG A 83 -6.43 -1.85 -18.27
N GLN A 84 -6.78 -0.57 -18.08
CA GLN A 84 -6.40 0.47 -19.03
C GLN A 84 -4.88 0.59 -19.13
N LEU A 85 -4.14 0.59 -18.03
CA LEU A 85 -2.68 0.58 -18.07
C LEU A 85 -2.12 -0.64 -18.84
N ARG A 86 -2.73 -1.83 -18.71
CA ARG A 86 -2.34 -2.99 -19.54
C ARG A 86 -2.58 -2.75 -21.03
N GLN A 87 -3.72 -2.15 -21.38
CA GLN A 87 -4.09 -1.81 -22.76
C GLN A 87 -3.15 -0.75 -23.35
N ASP A 88 -2.69 0.18 -22.52
CA ASP A 88 -1.72 1.22 -22.88
C ASP A 88 -0.28 0.65 -23.04
N GLY A 89 -0.08 -0.64 -22.78
CA GLY A 89 1.16 -1.37 -23.08
C GLY A 89 2.07 -1.61 -21.88
N TYR A 90 1.67 -1.22 -20.66
CA TYR A 90 2.44 -1.50 -19.45
C TYR A 90 2.49 -3.01 -19.18
N ARG A 91 3.72 -3.55 -19.05
CA ARG A 91 3.98 -4.98 -18.82
C ARG A 91 4.18 -5.30 -17.35
N GLU A 92 4.66 -4.34 -16.59
CA GLU A 92 4.81 -4.42 -15.15
C GLU A 92 3.95 -3.32 -14.51
N ILE A 93 3.01 -3.72 -13.65
CA ILE A 93 2.16 -2.78 -12.92
C ILE A 93 2.34 -3.06 -11.43
N VAL A 94 2.92 -2.10 -10.74
CA VAL A 94 3.27 -2.19 -9.33
C VAL A 94 2.33 -1.34 -8.50
N LEU A 95 1.68 -1.92 -7.49
CA LEU A 95 0.94 -1.16 -6.49
C LEU A 95 1.82 -0.87 -5.28
N ILE A 96 1.94 0.38 -4.87
CA ILE A 96 2.55 0.76 -3.59
C ILE A 96 1.46 1.29 -2.68
N GLY A 97 1.11 0.53 -1.65
CA GLY A 97 0.06 0.89 -0.71
C GLY A 97 0.63 1.28 0.64
N HIS A 98 0.44 2.53 1.06
CA HIS A 98 0.82 2.99 2.40
C HIS A 98 -0.34 2.87 3.38
N SER A 99 -0.07 2.34 4.57
CA SER A 99 -1.07 2.20 5.63
C SER A 99 -2.30 1.45 5.11
N ALA A 100 -3.50 2.00 5.27
CA ALA A 100 -4.74 1.44 4.70
C ALA A 100 -4.65 1.16 3.19
N GLY A 101 -3.89 1.95 2.42
CA GLY A 101 -3.66 1.70 1.00
C GLY A 101 -2.96 0.37 0.73
N GLY A 102 -2.15 -0.11 1.67
CA GLY A 102 -1.55 -1.45 1.61
C GLY A 102 -2.57 -2.56 1.79
N VAL A 103 -3.55 -2.37 2.68
CA VAL A 103 -4.67 -3.32 2.86
C VAL A 103 -5.52 -3.37 1.59
N ILE A 104 -5.86 -2.20 1.03
CA ILE A 104 -6.60 -2.08 -0.24
C ILE A 104 -5.85 -2.80 -1.37
N ALA A 105 -4.56 -2.51 -1.55
CA ALA A 105 -3.75 -3.14 -2.60
C ALA A 105 -3.71 -4.67 -2.48
N ARG A 106 -3.59 -5.18 -1.25
CA ARG A 106 -3.58 -6.62 -0.97
C ARG A 106 -4.91 -7.27 -1.33
N GLN A 107 -6.02 -6.74 -0.80
CA GLN A 107 -7.34 -7.31 -1.07
C GLN A 107 -7.69 -7.27 -2.55
N PHE A 108 -7.35 -6.18 -3.22
CA PHE A 108 -7.54 -6.01 -4.65
C PHE A 108 -6.87 -7.14 -5.46
N VAL A 109 -5.62 -7.50 -5.17
CA VAL A 109 -4.94 -8.59 -5.91
C VAL A 109 -5.38 -9.99 -5.51
N GLU A 110 -5.86 -10.17 -4.28
CA GLU A 110 -6.51 -11.42 -3.84
C GLU A 110 -7.86 -11.65 -4.58
N ASP A 111 -8.61 -10.58 -4.87
CA ASP A 111 -9.94 -10.66 -5.50
C ASP A 111 -9.91 -10.51 -7.02
N HIS A 112 -8.87 -9.88 -7.57
CA HIS A 112 -8.69 -9.66 -9.00
C HIS A 112 -7.31 -10.12 -9.49
N PRO A 113 -6.97 -11.41 -9.37
CA PRO A 113 -5.64 -11.94 -9.69
C PRO A 113 -5.18 -11.68 -11.14
N ASP A 114 -6.14 -11.54 -12.06
CA ASP A 114 -5.89 -11.38 -13.50
C ASP A 114 -6.06 -9.94 -14.00
N CYS A 115 -6.19 -8.95 -13.11
CA CYS A 115 -6.38 -7.55 -13.51
C CYS A 115 -5.15 -6.94 -14.21
N GLY A 116 -3.98 -7.56 -14.06
CA GLY A 116 -2.72 -7.13 -14.68
C GLY A 116 -1.69 -6.55 -13.71
N VAL A 117 -1.98 -6.48 -12.41
CA VAL A 117 -0.96 -6.20 -11.38
C VAL A 117 0.08 -7.31 -11.38
N THR A 118 1.35 -6.92 -11.35
CA THR A 118 2.48 -7.86 -11.30
C THR A 118 3.21 -7.83 -9.96
N LYS A 119 3.07 -6.73 -9.20
CA LYS A 119 3.74 -6.57 -7.91
C LYS A 119 2.94 -5.71 -6.94
N VAL A 120 2.98 -6.05 -5.66
CA VAL A 120 2.47 -5.22 -4.57
C VAL A 120 3.55 -4.96 -3.53
N ILE A 121 3.67 -3.70 -3.10
CA ILE A 121 4.54 -3.29 -1.99
C ILE A 121 3.64 -2.66 -0.93
N GLN A 122 3.43 -3.38 0.17
CA GLN A 122 2.76 -2.84 1.34
C GLN A 122 3.77 -2.01 2.16
N VAL A 123 3.38 -0.84 2.60
CA VAL A 123 4.20 0.02 3.45
C VAL A 123 3.42 0.35 4.70
N CYS A 124 3.84 -0.19 5.85
CA CYS A 124 3.18 0.07 7.13
C CYS A 124 1.68 -0.31 7.18
N ALA A 125 1.26 -1.36 6.46
CA ALA A 125 -0.14 -1.71 6.33
C ALA A 125 -0.73 -2.30 7.63
N PRO A 126 -1.90 -1.86 8.11
CA PRO A 126 -2.54 -2.46 9.28
C PRO A 126 -3.33 -3.72 8.91
N ASN A 127 -2.66 -4.79 8.47
CA ASN A 127 -3.35 -6.00 8.01
C ASN A 127 -4.26 -6.61 9.08
N THR A 128 -3.83 -6.65 10.35
CA THR A 128 -4.67 -7.09 11.50
C THR A 128 -5.25 -5.92 12.29
N GLY A 129 -5.25 -4.73 11.69
CA GLY A 129 -5.81 -3.50 12.25
C GLY A 129 -4.86 -2.73 13.15
N SER A 130 -5.33 -1.57 13.62
CA SER A 130 -4.58 -0.65 14.47
C SER A 130 -5.37 -0.24 15.71
N SER A 131 -4.67 0.03 16.82
CA SER A 131 -5.26 0.63 18.02
C SER A 131 -5.60 2.12 17.84
N TRP A 132 -5.02 2.79 16.84
CA TRP A 132 -5.26 4.22 16.55
C TRP A 132 -6.64 4.52 15.97
N ALA A 133 -7.38 3.51 15.53
CA ALA A 133 -8.73 3.67 14.99
C ALA A 133 -9.77 4.14 16.02
N LYS A 134 -9.44 4.17 17.33
CA LYS A 134 -10.33 4.63 18.41
C LYS A 134 -10.16 6.11 18.77
N TRP A 135 -9.39 6.89 18.01
CA TRP A 135 -9.13 8.28 18.38
C TRP A 135 -10.38 9.14 18.21
N GLN A 136 -10.82 9.79 19.30
CA GLN A 136 -12.11 10.50 19.41
C GLN A 136 -12.22 11.78 18.54
N THR A 137 -11.17 12.16 17.83
CA THR A 137 -11.14 13.36 16.97
C THR A 137 -11.71 13.11 15.57
N VAL A 138 -12.19 11.90 15.30
CA VAL A 138 -12.63 11.48 13.97
C VAL A 138 -14.10 11.82 13.79
N ARG A 139 -14.40 12.45 12.65
CA ARG A 139 -15.75 12.89 12.28
C ARG A 139 -16.61 11.73 11.77
N ALA A 140 -17.93 11.90 11.90
CA ALA A 140 -18.94 10.90 11.55
C ALA A 140 -18.80 10.32 10.13
N ASN A 141 -18.32 11.13 9.17
CA ASN A 141 -18.18 10.74 7.76
C ASN A 141 -16.91 9.95 7.43
N GLN A 142 -15.98 9.75 8.38
CA GLN A 142 -14.85 8.82 8.23
C GLN A 142 -15.02 7.55 9.08
N LEU A 143 -16.15 7.40 9.77
CA LEU A 143 -16.34 6.32 10.72
C LEU A 143 -16.22 4.95 10.05
N ASP A 144 -16.86 4.73 8.91
CA ASP A 144 -16.79 3.43 8.23
C ASP A 144 -15.36 3.10 7.78
N PHE A 145 -14.64 4.09 7.25
CA PHE A 145 -13.24 3.91 6.87
C PHE A 145 -12.38 3.56 8.09
N LEU A 146 -12.54 4.26 9.21
CA LEU A 146 -11.75 3.97 10.41
C LEU A 146 -12.14 2.68 11.12
N ASP A 147 -13.44 2.42 11.26
CA ASP A 147 -13.96 1.21 11.86
C ASP A 147 -13.42 -0.01 11.11
N SER A 148 -13.38 0.09 9.77
CA SER A 148 -12.78 -0.93 8.93
C SER A 148 -11.33 -1.24 9.35
N LEU A 149 -10.53 -0.25 9.76
CA LEU A 149 -9.12 -0.42 10.15
C LEU A 149 -8.90 -0.83 11.61
N THR A 150 -9.97 -1.00 12.40
CA THR A 150 -9.86 -1.49 13.78
C THR A 150 -9.40 -2.95 13.81
N LYS A 151 -8.78 -3.36 14.92
CA LYS A 151 -8.36 -4.75 15.12
C LYS A 151 -9.52 -5.75 15.01
N PRO A 152 -10.68 -5.56 15.69
CA PRO A 152 -11.78 -6.52 15.60
C PRO A 152 -12.29 -6.70 14.17
N VAL A 153 -12.45 -5.60 13.42
CA VAL A 153 -12.94 -5.67 12.04
C VAL A 153 -11.90 -6.32 11.13
N ARG A 154 -10.62 -5.91 11.19
CA ARG A 154 -9.56 -6.53 10.39
C ARG A 154 -9.36 -8.02 10.70
N SER A 155 -9.38 -8.42 11.97
CA SER A 155 -9.32 -9.83 12.35
C SER A 155 -10.50 -10.64 11.79
N ARG A 156 -11.72 -10.07 11.81
CA ARG A 156 -12.89 -10.70 11.20
C ARG A 156 -12.72 -10.86 9.69
N ILE A 157 -12.32 -9.79 8.99
CA ILE A 157 -12.10 -9.83 7.54
C ILE A 157 -11.02 -10.85 7.17
N LEU A 158 -9.87 -10.88 7.87
CA LEU A 158 -8.83 -11.88 7.63
C LEU A 158 -9.33 -13.30 7.86
N SER A 159 -10.17 -13.51 8.87
CA SER A 159 -10.78 -14.82 9.14
C SER A 159 -11.73 -15.26 8.03
N GLN A 160 -12.47 -14.32 7.42
CA GLN A 160 -13.33 -14.58 6.27
C GLN A 160 -12.55 -14.81 4.97
N ARG A 161 -11.27 -14.41 4.94
CA ARG A 161 -10.38 -14.48 3.79
C ARG A 161 -9.25 -15.49 3.98
N LEU A 162 -9.40 -16.46 4.89
CA LEU A 162 -8.35 -17.46 5.17
C LEU A 162 -7.96 -18.29 3.93
N ASP A 163 -8.91 -18.51 3.01
CA ASP A 163 -8.70 -19.25 1.76
C ASP A 163 -8.22 -18.35 0.62
N LYS A 164 -8.07 -17.05 0.84
CA LYS A 164 -7.54 -16.09 -0.14
C LYS A 164 -6.03 -16.02 -0.01
N GLU A 165 -5.33 -16.57 -0.99
CA GLU A 165 -3.88 -16.44 -1.11
C GLU A 165 -3.51 -15.32 -2.09
N ILE A 166 -2.35 -14.71 -1.88
CA ILE A 166 -1.77 -13.80 -2.87
C ILE A 166 -1.32 -14.66 -4.06
N PRO A 167 -1.80 -14.38 -5.30
CA PRO A 167 -1.48 -15.20 -6.46
C PRO A 167 0.03 -15.36 -6.65
N ARG A 168 0.47 -16.57 -7.00
CA ARG A 168 1.91 -16.90 -7.10
C ARG A 168 2.65 -16.09 -8.16
N HIS A 169 1.96 -15.65 -9.21
CA HIS A 169 2.53 -14.79 -10.26
C HIS A 169 2.61 -13.32 -9.87
N ILE A 170 2.04 -12.93 -8.73
CA ILE A 170 2.11 -11.57 -8.20
C ILE A 170 3.20 -11.51 -7.13
N GLU A 171 4.27 -10.80 -7.46
CA GLU A 171 5.33 -10.47 -6.50
C GLU A 171 4.76 -9.61 -5.37
N PHE A 172 5.20 -9.83 -4.14
CA PHE A 172 4.64 -9.12 -2.99
C PHE A 172 5.72 -8.90 -1.95
N ALA A 173 5.80 -7.68 -1.41
CA ALA A 173 6.74 -7.35 -0.33
C ALA A 173 6.10 -6.42 0.69
N CYS A 174 6.56 -6.49 1.93
CA CYS A 174 6.17 -5.60 3.02
C CYS A 174 7.34 -4.73 3.46
N ILE A 175 7.18 -3.41 3.54
CA ILE A 175 8.06 -2.53 4.31
C ILE A 175 7.42 -2.38 5.69
N VAL A 176 8.10 -2.91 6.72
CA VAL A 176 7.60 -2.93 8.10
C VAL A 176 8.28 -1.81 8.88
N GLY A 177 7.54 -0.78 9.26
CA GLY A 177 8.03 0.33 10.06
C GLY A 177 8.28 -0.07 11.51
N THR A 178 9.49 0.16 12.00
CA THR A 178 9.94 -0.22 13.35
C THR A 178 10.44 0.98 14.17
N GLY A 179 9.96 2.20 13.85
CA GLY A 179 10.40 3.44 14.50
C GLY A 179 9.90 3.66 15.93
N SER A 180 9.27 2.66 16.56
CA SER A 180 8.75 2.68 17.94
C SER A 180 8.90 1.30 18.58
N VAL A 181 8.70 1.20 19.90
CA VAL A 181 9.01 -0.01 20.70
C VAL A 181 8.41 -1.30 20.11
N VAL A 182 7.18 -1.25 19.57
CA VAL A 182 6.48 -2.44 19.03
C VAL A 182 5.89 -2.22 17.63
N GLY A 183 6.39 -1.22 16.88
CA GLY A 183 5.77 -0.80 15.62
C GLY A 183 6.34 0.48 15.04
N ASP A 184 5.51 1.18 14.28
CA ASP A 184 5.84 2.47 13.65
C ASP A 184 5.19 3.69 14.34
N GLY A 185 4.58 3.47 15.52
CA GLY A 185 3.84 4.45 16.29
C GLY A 185 2.32 4.44 16.06
N VAL A 186 1.86 3.80 14.98
CA VAL A 186 0.43 3.67 14.62
C VAL A 186 0.03 2.21 14.49
N VAL A 187 0.87 1.39 13.88
CA VAL A 187 0.61 -0.02 13.56
C VAL A 187 1.71 -0.89 14.17
N SER A 188 1.35 -1.97 14.85
CA SER A 188 2.33 -2.89 15.42
C SER A 188 3.02 -3.71 14.33
N ASN A 189 4.26 -4.15 14.58
CA ASN A 189 5.00 -5.01 13.64
C ASN A 189 4.21 -6.28 13.28
N ARG A 190 3.56 -6.91 14.28
CA ARG A 190 2.70 -8.08 14.10
C ARG A 190 1.48 -7.82 13.20
N SER A 191 0.97 -6.58 13.18
CA SER A 191 -0.12 -6.19 12.29
C SER A 191 0.35 -5.87 10.88
N GLN A 192 1.56 -5.32 10.76
CA GLN A 192 2.18 -5.06 9.45
C GLN A 192 2.56 -6.33 8.72
N TYR A 193 3.05 -7.36 9.42
CA TYR A 193 3.48 -8.62 8.85
C TYR A 193 2.86 -9.82 9.61
N PRO A 194 1.56 -10.11 9.37
CA PRO A 194 0.81 -11.13 10.10
C PRO A 194 1.20 -12.57 9.70
N PRO A 195 0.79 -13.58 10.49
CA PRO A 195 1.16 -14.98 10.27
C PRO A 195 0.76 -15.55 8.90
N ASP A 196 -0.32 -15.10 8.30
CA ASP A 196 -0.75 -15.54 6.97
C ASP A 196 0.21 -15.09 5.85
N LEU A 197 0.76 -13.86 5.94
CA LEU A 197 1.80 -13.41 5.02
C LEU A 197 3.12 -14.15 5.26
N GLN A 198 3.44 -14.46 6.52
CA GLN A 198 4.61 -15.28 6.87
C GLN A 198 4.51 -16.69 6.27
N LYS A 199 3.34 -17.34 6.43
CA LYS A 199 3.07 -18.69 5.89
C LYS A 199 3.19 -18.74 4.37
N GLN A 200 2.81 -17.66 3.69
CA GLN A 200 2.94 -17.54 2.23
C GLN A 200 4.37 -17.22 1.75
N GLY A 201 5.34 -17.05 2.67
CA GLY A 201 6.71 -16.71 2.31
C GLY A 201 6.86 -15.28 1.80
N ILE A 202 6.05 -14.33 2.26
CA ILE A 202 6.09 -12.96 1.73
C ILE A 202 7.31 -12.21 2.31
N PRO A 203 8.22 -11.67 1.47
CA PRO A 203 9.31 -10.82 1.94
C PRO A 203 8.86 -9.66 2.82
N ALA A 204 9.54 -9.45 3.94
CA ALA A 204 9.32 -8.32 4.83
C ALA A 204 10.63 -7.59 5.12
N TYR A 205 10.64 -6.27 4.97
CA TYR A 205 11.81 -5.42 5.10
C TYR A 205 11.64 -4.50 6.31
N PRO A 206 12.24 -4.84 7.47
CA PRO A 206 12.22 -3.98 8.64
C PRO A 206 12.89 -2.65 8.34
N PHE A 207 12.20 -1.54 8.63
CA PHE A 207 12.67 -0.20 8.34
C PHE A 207 12.48 0.69 9.57
N ASN A 208 13.59 1.18 10.13
CA ASN A 208 13.59 2.01 11.33
C ASN A 208 13.08 3.43 11.01
N SER A 209 11.76 3.59 10.98
CA SER A 209 11.08 4.86 10.74
C SER A 209 9.64 4.80 11.27
N THR A 210 9.07 5.97 11.53
CA THR A 210 7.68 6.09 11.98
C THR A 210 6.72 5.98 10.81
N HIS A 211 5.45 5.71 11.10
CA HIS A 211 4.39 5.47 10.12
C HIS A 211 4.34 6.53 9.01
N TRP A 212 4.53 7.80 9.39
CA TRP A 212 4.40 8.96 8.51
C TRP A 212 5.67 9.29 7.72
N MET A 213 6.82 8.75 8.14
CA MET A 213 8.13 9.15 7.61
C MET A 213 8.71 8.17 6.59
N VAL A 214 8.20 6.94 6.51
CA VAL A 214 8.74 5.90 5.60
C VAL A 214 8.83 6.43 4.16
N LEU A 215 7.72 6.90 3.58
CA LEU A 215 7.67 7.41 2.21
C LEU A 215 8.07 8.90 2.06
N ARG A 216 8.57 9.52 3.13
CA ARG A 216 9.04 10.91 3.12
C ARG A 216 10.55 11.03 3.33
N SER A 217 11.20 9.95 3.77
CA SER A 217 12.63 9.90 3.99
C SER A 217 13.37 9.39 2.76
N HIS A 218 14.59 9.90 2.50
CA HIS A 218 15.43 9.40 1.41
C HIS A 218 15.64 7.89 1.49
N LYS A 219 16.00 7.37 2.67
CA LYS A 219 16.24 5.93 2.84
C LYS A 219 15.00 5.07 2.57
N GLY A 220 13.81 5.52 2.97
CA GLY A 220 12.58 4.77 2.76
C GLY A 220 12.09 4.84 1.32
N VAL A 221 12.28 5.99 0.66
CA VAL A 221 12.04 6.16 -0.78
C VAL A 221 12.98 5.28 -1.60
N GLU A 222 14.27 5.24 -1.28
CA GLU A 222 15.23 4.34 -1.95
C GLU A 222 14.89 2.87 -1.73
N LEU A 223 14.45 2.50 -0.52
CA LEU A 223 13.96 1.14 -0.27
C LEU A 223 12.76 0.82 -1.17
N ALA A 224 11.76 1.71 -1.24
CA ALA A 224 10.58 1.50 -2.09
C ALA A 224 10.97 1.38 -3.57
N ALA A 225 11.81 2.28 -4.08
CA ALA A 225 12.30 2.24 -5.46
C ALA A 225 13.08 0.95 -5.77
N ARG A 226 13.93 0.51 -4.84
CA ARG A 226 14.62 -0.78 -4.96
C ARG A 226 13.64 -1.95 -5.06
N LEU A 227 12.60 -2.00 -4.23
CA LEU A 227 11.61 -3.08 -4.27
C LEU A 227 10.76 -3.06 -5.54
N VAL A 228 10.50 -1.88 -6.12
CA VAL A 228 9.86 -1.74 -7.43
C VAL A 228 10.72 -2.40 -8.51
N ARG A 229 12.01 -2.09 -8.51
CA ARG A 229 12.97 -2.57 -9.53
C ARG A 229 13.29 -4.04 -9.42
N ASP A 230 13.64 -4.48 -8.21
CA ASP A 230 14.25 -5.79 -7.98
C ASP A 230 13.14 -6.86 -7.84
N PRO A 231 13.36 -8.10 -8.32
CA PRO A 231 12.42 -9.20 -8.10
C PRO A 231 12.18 -9.46 -6.62
N GLN A 232 10.94 -9.79 -6.26
CA GLN A 232 10.51 -10.11 -4.89
C GLN A 232 10.05 -11.58 -4.79
N PRO A 233 10.96 -12.55 -4.92
CA PRO A 233 10.60 -13.96 -4.80
C PRO A 233 10.09 -14.26 -3.39
N ARG A 234 9.20 -15.25 -3.28
CA ARG A 234 8.80 -15.77 -1.97
C ARG A 234 10.04 -16.28 -1.23
N TRP A 235 10.10 -15.94 0.04
CA TRP A 235 11.12 -16.39 0.98
C TRP A 235 10.87 -17.82 1.44
N ASP A 236 11.95 -18.53 1.72
CA ASP A 236 11.87 -19.80 2.42
C ASP A 236 11.55 -19.62 3.91
N ALA A 237 11.29 -20.73 4.60
CA ALA A 237 10.94 -20.71 6.02
C ALA A 237 12.05 -20.13 6.90
N GLN A 238 13.34 -20.28 6.52
CA GLN A 238 14.46 -19.77 7.29
C GLN A 238 14.55 -18.24 7.19
N GLN A 239 14.37 -17.69 5.99
CA GLN A 239 14.32 -16.25 5.75
C GLN A 239 13.14 -15.59 6.47
N VAL A 240 11.96 -16.21 6.42
CA VAL A 240 10.76 -15.75 7.17
C VAL A 240 11.02 -15.77 8.67
N GLU A 241 11.57 -16.86 9.20
CA GLU A 241 11.86 -17.00 10.62
C GLU A 241 12.89 -15.96 11.11
N ALA A 242 13.96 -15.74 10.35
CA ALA A 242 14.98 -14.76 10.67
C ALA A 242 14.40 -13.34 10.79
N VAL A 243 13.51 -12.95 9.88
CA VAL A 243 12.87 -11.63 9.95
C VAL A 243 11.82 -11.55 11.06
N ARG A 244 11.09 -12.65 11.31
CA ARG A 244 10.07 -12.73 12.36
C ARG A 244 10.69 -12.48 13.73
N ARG A 245 11.83 -13.13 14.04
CA ARG A 245 12.59 -12.89 15.28
C ARG A 245 13.00 -11.44 15.42
N ARG A 246 13.49 -10.82 14.34
CA ARG A 246 13.90 -9.40 14.35
C ARG A 246 12.72 -8.45 14.59
N LEU A 247 11.55 -8.75 14.05
CA LEU A 247 10.37 -7.88 14.13
C LEU A 247 9.56 -8.07 15.42
N VAL A 248 9.53 -9.28 15.95
CA VAL A 248 8.59 -9.70 16.99
C VAL A 248 9.26 -10.05 18.31
N GLY A 249 10.57 -10.36 18.30
CA GLY A 249 11.36 -10.61 19.51
C GLY A 249 11.11 -11.95 20.19
N ASP A 250 10.72 -12.97 19.41
CA ASP A 250 10.59 -14.36 19.92
C ASP A 250 11.94 -15.04 20.11
#